data_AF-A0A6P0IWM5-F1
#
_entry.id   AF-A0A6P0IWM5-F1
#
_cell.length_a   1.000
_cell.length_b   1.000
_cell.length_c   1.000
_cell.angle_alpha   90.00
_cell.angle_beta   90.00
_cell.angle_gamma   90.00
#
_symmetry.space_group_name_H-M   'P 1'
#
loop_
_entity.id
_entity.type
_entity.pdbx_description
1 polymer ?
#
loop_
_entity_poly.entity_id
_entity_poly.type
_entity_poly.pdbx_seq_one_letter_code
_entity_poly.pdbx_strand_id
1 'polypeptide(L)'
;CHVSLAQKRAEDMADVAPNTFDVVLLSSIVQYFPSMEYLLQVIEESIRVVKPGGMIFLGDIRNFYLMKAFHSSVQLYQATPSLSGQQLKSKIDRKMEQETELLVSPELFVALKEKHPEITHVQIRLQRGKENNELNKYRYNVLLHIEAKPGKVITPTVESGAALGVQEIETYLREQEPESVCFSGLVNSRVANDVELVELLSQPESKQNVQQLRQFFKSKESKSIEPERLYELSASLGYSLELCWSAQGSPELMDAVFVRSELAAEGIVLTPLTQKSVVGGNWNNYGNNPLISQLRKELIPQLREYLESRLPEYMVPSGLMVLSQLPLTPNGKVDRKALPVPDMASSVSTEYVAPQTETQKILAEIWAEVLGIEQIGIHDNFFDLGGHSLRATQVVSRVRQGFGNELTLQGLFESPTIAGIAKNIEVVRQLPQDKTTLISETEEYERFVL
;
A
#
# COMPACT_ATOMS: atom_id res chain seq x y z
N CYS A 1 -19.17 -28.76 -28.33
CA CYS A 1 -18.64 -27.75 -27.39
C CYS A 1 -19.17 -26.40 -27.86
N HIS A 2 -20.16 -25.83 -27.17
CA HIS A 2 -20.68 -24.50 -27.50
C HIS A 2 -19.85 -23.49 -26.72
N VAL A 3 -18.88 -22.86 -27.37
CA VAL A 3 -18.08 -21.77 -26.79
C VAL A 3 -18.60 -20.47 -27.38
N SER A 4 -19.05 -19.56 -26.51
CA SER A 4 -19.41 -18.19 -26.86
C SER A 4 -18.37 -17.23 -26.30
N LEU A 5 -17.94 -16.27 -27.12
CA LEU A 5 -17.00 -15.23 -26.72
C LEU A 5 -17.71 -13.88 -26.78
N ALA A 6 -17.49 -13.05 -25.76
CA ALA A 6 -17.95 -11.67 -25.73
C ALA A 6 -16.85 -10.77 -25.14
N GLN A 7 -16.79 -9.54 -25.63
CA GLN A 7 -15.94 -8.48 -25.06
C GLN A 7 -16.85 -7.48 -24.36
N LYS A 8 -16.82 -7.47 -23.03
CA LYS A 8 -17.65 -6.61 -22.19
C LYS A 8 -16.88 -6.24 -20.93
N ARG A 9 -17.45 -5.31 -20.15
CA ARG A 9 -16.97 -5.08 -18.79
C ARG A 9 -17.37 -6.24 -17.88
N ALA A 10 -16.63 -6.48 -16.81
CA ALA A 10 -16.82 -7.65 -15.96
C ALA A 10 -18.17 -7.64 -15.22
N GLU A 11 -18.71 -6.46 -14.92
CA GLU A 11 -20.01 -6.26 -14.29
C GLU A 11 -21.19 -6.34 -15.27
N ASP A 12 -20.93 -6.24 -16.59
CA ASP A 12 -21.98 -6.23 -17.60
C ASP A 12 -22.41 -7.65 -17.97
N MET A 13 -23.28 -8.21 -17.11
CA MET A 13 -23.87 -9.54 -17.28
C MET A 13 -25.39 -9.49 -17.58
N ALA A 14 -25.93 -8.32 -17.94
CA ALA A 14 -27.38 -8.11 -18.05
C ALA A 14 -28.06 -8.99 -19.13
N ASP A 15 -27.31 -9.42 -20.15
CA ASP A 15 -27.78 -10.33 -21.19
C ASP A 15 -27.71 -11.81 -20.80
N VAL A 16 -27.07 -12.13 -19.68
CA VAL A 16 -27.03 -13.48 -19.11
C VAL A 16 -28.23 -13.66 -18.20
N ALA A 17 -29.04 -14.69 -18.49
CA ALA A 17 -30.18 -15.03 -17.63
C ALA A 17 -29.69 -15.46 -16.23
N PRO A 18 -30.48 -15.22 -15.16
CA PRO A 18 -30.17 -15.76 -13.84
C PRO A 18 -30.03 -17.29 -13.86
N ASN A 19 -29.22 -17.86 -12.96
CA ASN A 19 -29.04 -19.32 -12.81
C ASN A 19 -28.61 -20.03 -14.12
N THR A 20 -27.75 -19.40 -14.92
CA THR A 20 -27.27 -19.96 -16.19
C THR A 20 -26.10 -20.92 -15.99
N PHE A 21 -25.15 -20.56 -15.12
CA PHE A 21 -23.86 -21.26 -15.01
C PHE A 21 -23.74 -22.04 -13.70
N ASP A 22 -23.00 -23.16 -13.75
CA ASP A 22 -22.64 -23.92 -12.54
C ASP A 22 -21.41 -23.31 -11.85
N VAL A 23 -20.54 -22.65 -12.62
CA VAL A 23 -19.30 -22.02 -12.14
C VAL A 23 -19.08 -20.69 -12.85
N VAL A 24 -18.75 -19.65 -12.09
CA VAL A 24 -18.15 -18.40 -12.61
C VAL A 24 -16.68 -18.35 -12.19
N LEU A 25 -15.79 -18.08 -13.14
CA LEU A 25 -14.34 -18.04 -12.93
C LEU A 25 -13.80 -16.62 -13.13
N LEU A 26 -13.25 -16.02 -12.08
CA LEU A 26 -12.57 -14.73 -12.08
C LEU A 26 -11.07 -14.96 -11.76
N SER A 27 -10.31 -15.47 -12.73
CA SER A 27 -8.88 -15.77 -12.54
C SER A 27 -8.00 -14.59 -12.93
N SER A 28 -7.14 -14.15 -12.00
CA SER A 28 -6.11 -13.11 -12.25
C SER A 28 -6.66 -11.79 -12.83
N ILE A 29 -7.93 -11.47 -12.59
CA ILE A 29 -8.59 -10.25 -13.12
C ILE A 29 -8.88 -9.21 -12.04
N VAL A 30 -9.10 -9.64 -10.79
CA VAL A 30 -9.53 -8.78 -9.68
C VAL A 30 -8.55 -7.62 -9.44
N GLN A 31 -7.25 -7.86 -9.60
CA GLN A 31 -6.21 -6.85 -9.42
C GLN A 31 -6.33 -5.65 -10.37
N TYR A 32 -7.02 -5.79 -11.51
CA TYR A 32 -7.24 -4.71 -12.47
C TYR A 32 -8.54 -3.95 -12.25
N PHE A 33 -9.33 -4.35 -11.25
CA PHE A 33 -10.55 -3.64 -10.93
C PHE A 33 -10.23 -2.28 -10.29
N PRO A 34 -11.00 -1.24 -10.64
CA PRO A 34 -10.67 0.12 -10.25
C PRO A 34 -10.92 0.40 -8.75
N SER A 35 -11.85 -0.33 -8.13
CA SER A 35 -12.20 -0.12 -6.73
C SER A 35 -12.86 -1.35 -6.08
N MET A 36 -13.03 -1.29 -4.76
CA MET A 36 -13.77 -2.28 -3.99
C MET A 36 -15.25 -2.33 -4.40
N GLU A 37 -15.87 -1.19 -4.68
CA GLU A 37 -17.26 -1.12 -5.13
C GLU A 37 -17.46 -1.85 -6.46
N TYR A 38 -16.52 -1.70 -7.39
CA TYR A 38 -16.57 -2.43 -8.66
C TYR A 38 -16.45 -3.94 -8.46
N LEU A 39 -15.51 -4.40 -7.60
CA LEU A 39 -15.41 -5.82 -7.25
C LEU A 39 -16.71 -6.36 -6.65
N LEU A 40 -17.33 -5.63 -5.73
CA LEU A 40 -18.59 -6.01 -5.12
C LEU A 40 -19.72 -6.13 -6.15
N GLN A 41 -19.79 -5.20 -7.10
CA GLN A 41 -20.77 -5.25 -8.19
C GLN A 41 -20.56 -6.48 -9.09
N VAL A 42 -19.30 -6.80 -9.44
CA VAL A 42 -18.98 -8.01 -10.23
C VAL A 42 -19.38 -9.28 -9.47
N ILE A 43 -19.14 -9.34 -8.16
CA ILE A 43 -19.55 -10.49 -7.33
C ILE A 43 -21.07 -10.59 -7.27
N GLU A 44 -21.79 -9.48 -7.09
CA GLU A 44 -23.26 -9.43 -7.04
C GLU A 44 -23.88 -9.97 -8.35
N GLU A 45 -23.37 -9.53 -9.50
CA GLU A 45 -23.80 -10.06 -10.81
C GLU A 45 -23.41 -11.53 -11.01
N SER A 46 -22.24 -11.93 -10.49
CA SER A 46 -21.81 -13.34 -10.54
C SER A 46 -22.73 -14.24 -9.72
N ILE A 47 -23.21 -13.79 -8.55
CA ILE A 47 -24.17 -14.55 -7.72
C ILE A 47 -25.47 -14.76 -8.50
N ARG A 48 -25.98 -13.72 -9.17
CA ARG A 48 -27.24 -13.78 -9.93
C ARG A 48 -27.20 -14.84 -11.04
N VAL A 49 -26.08 -14.98 -11.75
CA VAL A 49 -25.96 -15.87 -12.92
C VAL A 49 -25.56 -17.30 -12.55
N VAL A 50 -25.12 -17.55 -11.31
CA VAL A 50 -24.76 -18.88 -10.81
C VAL A 50 -26.00 -19.61 -10.29
N LYS A 51 -26.15 -20.88 -10.65
CA LYS A 51 -27.25 -21.73 -10.17
C LYS A 51 -27.11 -22.03 -8.67
N PRO A 52 -28.23 -22.30 -7.97
CA PRO A 52 -28.18 -22.92 -6.64
C PRO A 52 -27.36 -24.21 -6.64
N GLY A 53 -26.41 -24.32 -5.71
CA GLY A 53 -25.42 -25.38 -5.65
C GLY A 53 -24.14 -25.14 -6.46
N GLY A 54 -24.09 -24.08 -7.27
CA GLY A 54 -22.91 -23.67 -8.03
C GLY A 54 -21.88 -22.90 -7.18
N MET A 55 -20.85 -22.37 -7.85
CA MET A 55 -19.79 -21.61 -7.19
C MET A 55 -19.20 -20.47 -8.02
N ILE A 56 -18.65 -19.48 -7.32
CA ILE A 56 -17.80 -18.43 -7.90
C ILE A 56 -16.38 -18.69 -7.41
N PHE A 57 -15.44 -18.84 -8.35
CA PHE A 57 -14.02 -18.95 -8.05
C PHE A 57 -13.33 -17.63 -8.39
N LEU A 58 -12.65 -17.04 -7.41
CA LEU A 58 -11.78 -15.89 -7.59
C LEU A 58 -10.32 -16.32 -7.39
N GLY A 59 -9.54 -16.24 -8.45
CA GLY A 59 -8.16 -16.71 -8.49
C GLY A 59 -7.15 -15.58 -8.37
N ASP A 60 -6.02 -15.87 -7.72
CA ASP A 60 -4.82 -15.02 -7.70
C ASP A 60 -5.06 -13.62 -7.11
N ILE A 61 -5.91 -13.54 -6.09
CA ILE A 61 -6.21 -12.29 -5.39
C ILE A 61 -4.99 -11.87 -4.58
N ARG A 62 -4.52 -10.63 -4.77
CA ARG A 62 -3.43 -10.05 -3.98
C ARG A 62 -3.91 -9.73 -2.58
N ASN A 63 -3.18 -10.20 -1.56
CA ASN A 63 -3.56 -10.03 -0.15
C ASN A 63 -3.25 -8.60 0.34
N PHE A 64 -4.30 -7.89 0.74
CA PHE A 64 -4.23 -6.51 1.23
C PHE A 64 -3.23 -6.33 2.38
N TYR A 65 -3.22 -7.21 3.38
CA TYR A 65 -2.33 -7.06 4.53
C TYR A 65 -0.86 -7.31 4.22
N LEU A 66 -0.57 -7.99 3.11
CA LEU A 66 0.78 -8.29 2.67
C LEU A 66 1.35 -7.26 1.69
N MET A 67 0.60 -6.19 1.36
CA MET A 67 1.05 -5.15 0.44
C MET A 67 2.42 -4.57 0.84
N LYS A 68 2.56 -4.17 2.11
CA LYS A 68 3.81 -3.59 2.61
C LYS A 68 4.95 -4.60 2.64
N ALA A 69 4.67 -5.84 3.02
CA ALA A 69 5.65 -6.93 3.02
C ALA A 69 6.17 -7.21 1.60
N PHE A 70 5.27 -7.27 0.60
CA PHE A 70 5.63 -7.44 -0.80
C PHE A 70 6.58 -6.33 -1.29
N HIS A 71 6.18 -5.06 -1.11
CA HIS A 71 7.02 -3.92 -1.51
C HIS A 71 8.35 -3.92 -0.77
N SER A 72 8.36 -4.29 0.52
CA SER A 72 9.59 -4.41 1.31
C SER A 72 10.53 -5.48 0.75
N SER A 73 10.01 -6.65 0.37
CA SER A 73 10.79 -7.72 -0.25
C SER A 73 11.46 -7.26 -1.54
N VAL A 74 10.67 -6.62 -2.44
CA VAL A 74 11.16 -6.13 -3.73
C VAL A 74 12.21 -5.02 -3.54
N GLN A 75 11.93 -4.03 -2.68
CA GLN A 75 12.86 -2.92 -2.45
C GLN A 75 14.13 -3.39 -1.74
N LEU A 76 14.04 -4.32 -0.79
CA LEU A 76 15.22 -4.90 -0.16
C LEU A 76 16.09 -5.64 -1.18
N TYR A 77 15.50 -6.33 -2.16
CA TYR A 77 16.25 -7.02 -3.22
C TYR A 77 16.89 -6.06 -4.22
N GLN A 78 16.19 -5.01 -4.64
CA GLN A 78 16.65 -4.07 -5.67
C GLN A 78 17.59 -2.98 -5.15
N ALA A 79 17.53 -2.63 -3.86
CA ALA A 79 18.29 -1.52 -3.31
C ALA A 79 19.81 -1.74 -3.34
N THR A 80 20.56 -0.64 -3.35
CA THR A 80 22.02 -0.68 -3.20
C THR A 80 22.39 -1.16 -1.79
N PRO A 81 23.44 -1.98 -1.62
CA PRO A 81 23.82 -2.52 -0.32
C PRO A 81 24.10 -1.46 0.77
N SER A 82 24.56 -0.27 0.36
CA SER A 82 24.89 0.85 1.25
C SER A 82 23.69 1.70 1.68
N LEU A 83 22.52 1.51 1.08
CA LEU A 83 21.31 2.29 1.41
C LEU A 83 20.92 2.07 2.87
N SER A 84 20.56 3.13 3.60
CA SER A 84 20.11 3.00 5.00
C SER A 84 18.70 2.39 5.10
N GLY A 85 18.37 1.81 6.24
CA GLY A 85 17.01 1.30 6.53
C GLY A 85 15.93 2.39 6.40
N GLN A 86 16.20 3.62 6.84
CA GLN A 86 15.27 4.75 6.72
C GLN A 86 15.03 5.14 5.24
N GLN A 87 16.08 5.15 4.42
CA GLN A 87 15.96 5.40 2.99
C GLN A 87 15.22 4.24 2.28
N LEU A 88 15.44 3.00 2.70
CA LEU A 88 14.71 1.84 2.22
C LEU A 88 13.21 1.95 2.55
N LYS A 89 12.88 2.27 3.80
CA LYS A 89 11.51 2.53 4.25
C LYS A 89 10.82 3.60 3.42
N SER A 90 11.50 4.72 3.19
CA SER A 90 10.98 5.82 2.36
C SER A 90 10.70 5.38 0.92
N LYS A 91 11.54 4.51 0.33
CA LYS A 91 11.27 3.91 -1.00
C LYS A 91 10.06 2.98 -0.98
N ILE A 92 9.89 2.19 0.08
CA ILE A 92 8.75 1.29 0.25
C ILE A 92 7.45 2.08 0.35
N ASP A 93 7.41 3.09 1.22
CA ASP A 93 6.22 3.91 1.44
C ASP A 93 5.80 4.63 0.12
N ARG A 94 6.77 5.17 -0.64
CA ARG A 94 6.52 5.72 -1.99
C ARG A 94 5.94 4.69 -2.97
N LYS A 95 6.39 3.43 -2.92
CA LYS A 95 5.88 2.37 -3.79
C LYS A 95 4.47 1.91 -3.40
N MET A 96 4.15 1.93 -2.12
CA MET A 96 2.80 1.66 -1.63
C MET A 96 1.81 2.73 -2.12
N GLU A 97 2.19 4.00 -2.10
CA GLU A 97 1.35 5.10 -2.59
C GLU A 97 1.08 5.03 -4.11
N GLN A 98 2.02 4.43 -4.85
CA GLN A 98 1.94 4.24 -6.29
C GLN A 98 1.28 2.91 -6.68
N GLU A 99 0.73 2.16 -5.73
CA GLU A 99 0.05 0.90 -6.02
C GLU A 99 -1.22 1.18 -6.84
N THR A 100 -1.30 0.50 -7.98
CA THR A 100 -2.33 0.68 -9.01
C THR A 100 -3.18 -0.56 -9.19
N GLU A 101 -2.83 -1.66 -8.54
CA GLU A 101 -3.64 -2.86 -8.53
C GLU A 101 -4.51 -2.92 -7.28
N LEU A 102 -5.65 -3.59 -7.40
CA LEU A 102 -6.54 -3.86 -6.27
C LEU A 102 -5.99 -5.03 -5.44
N LEU A 103 -5.84 -4.80 -4.14
CA LEU A 103 -5.53 -5.80 -3.13
C LEU A 103 -6.70 -5.90 -2.16
N VAL A 104 -7.03 -7.14 -1.79
CA VAL A 104 -8.25 -7.47 -1.05
C VAL A 104 -7.91 -8.31 0.18
N SER A 105 -8.50 -7.97 1.31
CA SER A 105 -8.42 -8.73 2.56
C SER A 105 -9.28 -10.00 2.46
N PRO A 106 -8.77 -11.14 2.94
CA PRO A 106 -9.54 -12.39 3.03
C PRO A 106 -10.89 -12.25 3.75
N GLU A 107 -10.97 -11.41 4.79
CA GLU A 107 -12.19 -11.20 5.57
C GLU A 107 -13.32 -10.56 4.77
N LEU A 108 -13.05 -9.89 3.64
CA LEU A 108 -14.09 -9.38 2.74
C LEU A 108 -15.10 -10.49 2.43
N PHE A 109 -14.57 -11.64 2.01
CA PHE A 109 -15.37 -12.73 1.48
C PHE A 109 -16.21 -13.41 2.55
N VAL A 110 -15.75 -13.37 3.80
CA VAL A 110 -16.54 -13.81 4.97
C VAL A 110 -17.65 -12.80 5.25
N ALA A 111 -17.34 -11.49 5.20
CA ALA A 111 -18.30 -10.42 5.46
C ALA A 111 -19.39 -10.30 4.38
N LEU A 112 -19.10 -10.74 3.15
CA LEU A 112 -20.08 -10.78 2.06
C LEU A 112 -21.33 -11.60 2.39
N LYS A 113 -21.22 -12.61 3.27
CA LYS A 113 -22.37 -13.43 3.70
C LYS A 113 -23.48 -12.61 4.39
N GLU A 114 -23.14 -11.48 5.00
CA GLU A 114 -24.11 -10.59 5.64
C GLU A 114 -24.98 -9.88 4.59
N LYS A 115 -24.37 -9.44 3.49
CA LYS A 115 -25.06 -8.75 2.39
C LYS A 115 -25.73 -9.74 1.42
N HIS A 116 -25.11 -10.90 1.22
CA HIS A 116 -25.52 -11.92 0.25
C HIS A 116 -25.70 -13.27 0.95
N PRO A 117 -26.87 -13.53 1.56
CA PRO A 117 -27.16 -14.79 2.25
C PRO A 117 -27.17 -16.02 1.31
N GLU A 118 -27.21 -15.81 0.00
CA GLU A 118 -27.01 -16.84 -1.02
C GLU A 118 -25.63 -17.47 -0.92
N ILE A 119 -24.61 -16.75 -0.42
CA ILE A 119 -23.30 -17.33 -0.14
C ILE A 119 -23.39 -18.16 1.14
N THR A 120 -23.55 -19.48 0.99
CA THR A 120 -23.65 -20.38 2.14
C THR A 120 -22.28 -20.71 2.74
N HIS A 121 -21.27 -20.87 1.89
CA HIS A 121 -19.92 -21.24 2.30
C HIS A 121 -18.85 -20.45 1.54
N VAL A 122 -17.74 -20.20 2.23
CA VAL A 122 -16.58 -19.47 1.71
C VAL A 122 -15.35 -20.34 1.99
N GLN A 123 -14.53 -20.57 0.98
CA GLN A 123 -13.21 -21.18 1.14
C GLN A 123 -12.16 -20.18 0.72
N ILE A 124 -11.13 -20.02 1.54
CA ILE A 124 -10.01 -19.11 1.29
C ILE A 124 -8.75 -19.94 1.38
N ARG A 125 -7.98 -20.03 0.30
CA ARG A 125 -6.86 -20.95 0.19
C ARG A 125 -5.58 -20.25 -0.21
N LEU A 126 -4.49 -20.58 0.48
CA LEU A 126 -3.14 -20.19 0.05
C LEU A 126 -2.83 -20.83 -1.31
N GLN A 127 -1.98 -20.15 -2.09
CA GLN A 127 -1.49 -20.68 -3.36
C GLN A 127 -0.59 -21.90 -3.15
N ARG A 128 -0.69 -22.86 -4.07
CA ARG A 128 0.20 -24.02 -4.14
C ARG A 128 1.45 -23.70 -4.96
N GLY A 129 2.58 -24.32 -4.62
CA GLY A 129 3.81 -24.25 -5.39
C GLY A 129 5.05 -24.15 -4.53
N LYS A 130 6.15 -24.79 -4.97
CA LYS A 130 7.45 -24.77 -4.28
C LYS A 130 8.30 -23.55 -4.63
N GLU A 131 7.96 -22.86 -5.72
CA GLU A 131 8.70 -21.71 -6.21
C GLU A 131 8.53 -20.50 -5.29
N ASN A 132 9.65 -19.83 -5.00
CA ASN A 132 9.68 -18.61 -4.20
C ASN A 132 9.42 -17.39 -5.10
N ASN A 133 8.15 -17.14 -5.43
CA ASN A 133 7.72 -16.07 -6.33
C ASN A 133 6.55 -15.26 -5.74
N GLU A 134 6.21 -14.12 -6.35
CA GLU A 134 5.13 -13.24 -5.88
C GLU A 134 3.77 -13.95 -5.78
N LEU A 135 3.43 -14.72 -6.82
CA LEU A 135 2.17 -15.47 -6.93
C LEU A 135 1.95 -16.39 -5.72
N ASN A 136 2.95 -17.19 -5.35
CA ASN A 136 2.83 -18.20 -4.29
C ASN A 136 2.89 -17.61 -2.87
N LYS A 137 3.47 -16.42 -2.72
CA LYS A 137 3.72 -15.78 -1.42
C LYS A 137 2.59 -14.85 -1.00
N TYR A 138 2.11 -14.01 -1.91
CA TYR A 138 1.26 -12.86 -1.54
C TYR A 138 -0.15 -12.93 -2.12
N ARG A 139 -0.50 -14.03 -2.80
CA ARG A 139 -1.82 -14.23 -3.38
C ARG A 139 -2.54 -15.42 -2.78
N TYR A 140 -3.85 -15.44 -2.98
CA TYR A 140 -4.74 -16.50 -2.51
C TYR A 140 -5.93 -16.68 -3.45
N ASN A 141 -6.61 -17.80 -3.29
CA ASN A 141 -7.80 -18.15 -4.04
C ASN A 141 -9.01 -18.15 -3.12
N VAL A 142 -10.17 -17.82 -3.67
CA VAL A 142 -11.44 -17.80 -2.96
C VAL A 142 -12.47 -18.60 -3.74
N LEU A 143 -13.25 -19.43 -3.02
CA LEU A 143 -14.44 -20.08 -3.55
C LEU A 143 -15.64 -19.61 -2.74
N LEU A 144 -16.65 -19.08 -3.44
CA LEU A 144 -17.94 -18.72 -2.88
C LEU A 144 -18.96 -19.76 -3.35
N HIS A 145 -19.52 -20.52 -2.43
CA HIS A 145 -20.54 -21.51 -2.74
C HIS A 145 -21.92 -20.89 -2.63
N ILE A 146 -22.71 -20.97 -3.71
CA ILE A 146 -24.01 -20.30 -3.84
C ILE A 146 -25.11 -21.31 -3.55
N GLU A 147 -25.89 -21.07 -2.49
CA GLU A 147 -26.99 -21.92 -2.00
C GLU A 147 -26.62 -23.41 -1.87
N ALA A 148 -25.32 -23.69 -1.65
CA ALA A 148 -24.83 -25.05 -1.56
C ALA A 148 -25.35 -25.74 -0.29
N LYS A 149 -25.79 -26.99 -0.45
CA LYS A 149 -26.26 -27.89 0.62
C LYS A 149 -25.27 -29.05 0.74
N PRO A 150 -24.15 -28.88 1.45
CA PRO A 150 -23.16 -29.94 1.58
C PRO A 150 -23.74 -31.13 2.35
N GLY A 151 -23.27 -32.34 2.03
CA GLY A 151 -23.67 -33.55 2.76
C GLY A 151 -23.25 -33.53 4.23
N LYS A 152 -22.11 -32.89 4.51
CA LYS A 152 -21.61 -32.67 5.88
C LYS A 152 -20.92 -31.30 5.99
N VAL A 153 -21.02 -30.67 7.16
CA VAL A 153 -20.22 -29.50 7.53
C VAL A 153 -19.26 -29.94 8.63
N ILE A 154 -17.96 -29.81 8.37
CA ILE A 154 -16.90 -30.30 9.25
C ILE A 154 -16.32 -29.11 10.00
N THR A 155 -16.42 -29.15 11.33
CA THR A 155 -15.84 -28.13 12.22
C THR A 155 -14.67 -28.78 12.95
N PRO A 156 -13.41 -28.49 12.56
CA PRO A 156 -12.24 -29.10 13.19
C PRO A 156 -12.04 -28.61 14.62
N THR A 157 -11.48 -29.47 15.47
CA THR A 157 -10.94 -29.03 16.77
C THR A 157 -9.76 -28.09 16.53
N VAL A 158 -9.70 -26.97 17.24
CA VAL A 158 -8.63 -25.98 17.07
C VAL A 158 -7.53 -26.21 18.12
N GLU A 159 -6.33 -26.46 17.64
CA GLU A 159 -5.10 -26.54 18.42
C GLU A 159 -4.22 -25.33 18.12
N SER A 160 -3.38 -24.94 19.09
CA SER A 160 -2.42 -23.87 18.88
C SER A 160 -1.30 -24.31 17.95
N GLY A 161 -1.09 -23.56 16.86
CA GLY A 161 0.06 -23.70 15.98
C GLY A 161 1.30 -22.93 16.42
N ALA A 162 1.19 -22.11 17.48
CA ALA A 162 2.28 -21.24 17.90
C ALA A 162 3.55 -22.04 18.21
N ALA A 163 4.65 -21.70 17.53
CA ALA A 163 5.97 -22.33 17.67
C ALA A 163 6.05 -23.83 17.34
N LEU A 164 5.04 -24.41 16.69
CA LEU A 164 5.11 -25.77 16.16
C LEU A 164 5.95 -25.84 14.88
N GLY A 165 6.70 -26.93 14.74
CA GLY A 165 7.31 -27.36 13.48
C GLY A 165 6.51 -28.49 12.83
N VAL A 166 7.00 -28.94 11.67
CA VAL A 166 6.35 -30.04 10.92
C VAL A 166 6.44 -31.36 11.68
N GLN A 167 7.53 -31.60 12.41
CA GLN A 167 7.72 -32.83 13.19
C GLN A 167 6.75 -32.94 14.37
N GLU A 168 6.49 -31.83 15.08
CA GLU A 168 5.51 -31.81 16.18
C GLU A 168 4.09 -32.08 15.67
N ILE A 169 3.73 -31.49 14.51
CA ILE A 169 2.45 -31.74 13.85
C ILE A 169 2.34 -33.21 13.41
N GLU A 170 3.39 -33.76 12.80
CA GLU A 170 3.42 -35.17 12.39
C GLU A 170 3.23 -36.11 13.59
N THR A 171 3.95 -35.85 14.69
CA THR A 171 3.85 -36.63 15.93
C THR A 171 2.42 -36.60 16.47
N TYR A 172 1.81 -35.42 16.57
CA TYR A 172 0.42 -35.28 17.02
C TYR A 172 -0.54 -36.07 16.12
N LEU A 173 -0.44 -35.93 14.80
CA LEU A 173 -1.35 -36.59 13.85
C LEU A 173 -1.23 -38.12 13.87
N ARG A 174 -0.05 -38.67 14.19
CA ARG A 174 0.19 -40.11 14.33
C ARG A 174 -0.26 -40.67 15.68
N GLU A 175 -0.14 -39.90 16.74
CA GLU A 175 -0.49 -40.36 18.09
C GLU A 175 -1.99 -40.19 18.41
N GLN A 176 -2.57 -39.05 18.02
CA GLN A 176 -3.96 -38.71 18.33
C GLN A 176 -4.93 -39.18 17.23
N GLU A 177 -4.43 -39.35 16.01
CA GLU A 177 -5.20 -39.82 14.85
C GLU A 177 -6.57 -39.11 14.64
N PRO A 178 -6.69 -37.78 14.83
CA PRO A 178 -7.99 -37.10 14.84
C PRO A 178 -8.76 -37.25 13.52
N GLU A 179 -10.09 -37.20 13.57
CA GLU A 179 -10.91 -37.12 12.35
C GLU A 179 -10.69 -35.77 11.63
N SER A 180 -10.58 -34.69 12.41
CA SER A 180 -10.29 -33.34 11.91
C SER A 180 -9.65 -32.47 12.99
N VAL A 181 -8.58 -31.74 12.64
CA VAL A 181 -7.88 -30.80 13.53
C VAL A 181 -7.37 -29.58 12.75
N CYS A 182 -7.39 -28.41 13.37
CA CYS A 182 -6.85 -27.17 12.84
C CYS A 182 -5.70 -26.71 13.74
N PHE A 183 -4.48 -26.63 13.21
CA PHE A 183 -3.37 -25.94 13.87
C PHE A 183 -3.42 -24.47 13.49
N SER A 184 -3.89 -23.62 14.39
CA SER A 184 -4.10 -22.20 14.11
C SER A 184 -2.90 -21.35 14.52
N GLY A 185 -2.47 -20.45 13.63
CA GLY A 185 -1.37 -19.52 13.90
C GLY A 185 0.02 -20.13 13.66
N LEU A 186 0.17 -20.94 12.62
CA LEU A 186 1.48 -21.39 12.14
C LEU A 186 2.17 -20.24 11.38
N VAL A 187 3.48 -20.08 11.58
CA VAL A 187 4.25 -19.05 10.87
C VAL A 187 4.58 -19.52 9.44
N ASN A 188 4.07 -18.82 8.44
CA ASN A 188 4.30 -19.13 7.03
C ASN A 188 5.69 -18.66 6.57
N SER A 189 6.58 -19.61 6.27
CA SER A 189 7.97 -19.31 5.89
C SER A 189 8.09 -18.49 4.61
N ARG A 190 7.06 -18.50 3.75
CA ARG A 190 7.02 -17.73 2.51
C ARG A 190 7.04 -16.23 2.76
N VAL A 191 6.40 -15.75 3.84
CA VAL A 191 6.21 -14.31 4.06
C VAL A 191 6.78 -13.81 5.39
N ALA A 192 7.15 -14.71 6.31
CA ALA A 192 7.62 -14.37 7.65
C ALA A 192 8.75 -13.33 7.66
N ASN A 193 9.80 -13.52 6.85
CA ASN A 193 10.91 -12.58 6.78
C ASN A 193 10.50 -11.22 6.24
N ASP A 194 9.57 -11.19 5.28
CA ASP A 194 9.13 -9.94 4.66
C ASP A 194 8.25 -9.13 5.63
N VAL A 195 7.42 -9.81 6.43
CA VAL A 195 6.62 -9.17 7.49
C VAL A 195 7.50 -8.65 8.61
N GLU A 196 8.47 -9.45 9.07
CA GLU A 196 9.44 -9.01 10.08
C GLU A 196 10.28 -7.81 9.61
N LEU A 197 10.66 -7.78 8.33
CA LEU A 197 11.35 -6.62 7.76
C LEU A 197 10.52 -5.33 7.91
N VAL A 198 9.20 -5.42 7.71
CA VAL A 198 8.30 -4.26 7.90
C VAL A 198 8.31 -3.79 9.35
N GLU A 199 8.31 -4.73 10.30
CA GLU A 199 8.38 -4.42 11.73
C GLU A 199 9.72 -3.76 12.09
N LEU A 200 10.84 -4.34 11.65
CA LEU A 200 12.19 -3.79 11.87
C LEU A 200 12.36 -2.38 11.29
N LEU A 201 11.83 -2.13 10.10
CA LEU A 201 11.88 -0.80 9.47
C LEU A 201 10.93 0.22 10.11
N SER A 202 9.95 -0.24 10.89
CA SER A 202 9.05 0.65 11.63
C SER A 202 9.66 1.17 12.93
N GLN A 203 10.75 0.56 13.42
CA GLN A 203 11.45 0.98 14.63
C GLN A 203 12.29 2.26 14.40
N PRO A 204 12.21 3.27 15.30
CA PRO A 204 12.90 4.56 15.12
C PRO A 204 14.43 4.47 15.03
N GLU A 205 15.03 3.42 15.60
CA GLU A 205 16.49 3.27 15.72
C GLU A 205 17.10 2.30 14.68
N SER A 206 16.41 2.01 13.58
CA SER A 206 16.93 1.09 12.54
C SER A 206 18.17 1.68 11.83
N LYS A 207 19.36 1.44 12.40
CA LYS A 207 20.67 1.88 11.89
C LYS A 207 21.27 0.95 10.85
N GLN A 208 20.59 -0.16 10.54
CA GLN A 208 21.08 -1.15 9.61
C GLN A 208 20.99 -0.64 8.18
N ASN A 209 22.00 -0.93 7.37
CA ASN A 209 21.93 -0.77 5.93
C ASN A 209 21.35 -2.03 5.26
N VAL A 210 21.04 -1.93 3.97
CA VAL A 210 20.50 -3.03 3.17
C VAL A 210 21.38 -4.28 3.21
N GLN A 211 22.70 -4.15 3.19
CA GLN A 211 23.60 -5.30 3.28
C GLN A 211 23.45 -6.06 4.60
N GLN A 212 23.40 -5.33 5.72
CA GLN A 212 23.24 -5.90 7.06
C GLN A 212 21.87 -6.58 7.21
N LEU A 213 20.81 -5.95 6.69
CA LEU A 213 19.46 -6.53 6.66
C LEU A 213 19.41 -7.85 5.87
N ARG A 214 19.99 -7.87 4.66
CA ARG A 214 20.07 -9.10 3.84
C ARG A 214 20.85 -10.20 4.55
N GLN A 215 21.95 -9.85 5.22
CA GLN A 215 22.75 -10.82 5.97
C GLN A 215 21.98 -11.37 7.17
N PHE A 216 21.30 -10.51 7.92
CA PHE A 216 20.45 -10.90 9.06
C PHE A 216 19.43 -11.97 8.67
N PHE A 217 18.63 -11.72 7.62
CA PHE A 217 17.61 -12.68 7.16
C PHE A 217 18.19 -13.94 6.53
N LYS A 218 19.42 -13.88 5.98
CA LYS A 218 20.09 -15.06 5.44
C LYS A 218 20.61 -16.00 6.54
N SER A 219 21.04 -15.45 7.68
CA SER A 219 21.58 -16.22 8.81
C SER A 219 20.54 -16.63 9.86
N LYS A 220 19.32 -16.10 9.77
CA LYS A 220 18.30 -16.32 10.79
C LYS A 220 17.68 -17.70 10.65
N GLU A 221 17.75 -18.49 11.72
CA GLU A 221 16.87 -19.63 11.89
C GLU A 221 15.48 -19.15 12.34
N SER A 222 14.43 -19.68 11.71
CA SER A 222 13.05 -19.39 12.10
C SER A 222 12.29 -20.70 12.25
N LYS A 223 11.43 -20.78 13.27
CA LYS A 223 10.41 -21.83 13.39
C LYS A 223 9.22 -21.55 12.47
N SER A 224 9.51 -21.28 11.20
CA SER A 224 8.51 -21.10 10.17
C SER A 224 8.36 -22.39 9.36
N ILE A 225 7.16 -22.61 8.83
CA ILE A 225 6.83 -23.81 8.08
C ILE A 225 6.60 -23.42 6.62
N GLU A 226 7.24 -24.18 5.72
CA GLU A 226 6.92 -24.08 4.29
C GLU A 226 5.60 -24.82 4.00
N PRO A 227 4.59 -24.15 3.42
CA PRO A 227 3.25 -24.73 3.19
C PRO A 227 3.20 -26.07 2.43
N GLU A 228 4.02 -26.30 1.40
CA GLU A 228 4.10 -27.58 0.68
C GLU A 228 4.57 -28.74 1.55
N ARG A 229 5.38 -28.50 2.60
CA ARG A 229 5.75 -29.57 3.55
C ARG A 229 4.55 -30.09 4.31
N LEU A 230 3.58 -29.24 4.63
CA LEU A 230 2.33 -29.68 5.26
C LEU A 230 1.46 -30.48 4.28
N TYR A 231 1.43 -30.11 3.01
CA TYR A 231 0.73 -30.89 1.99
C TYR A 231 1.36 -32.28 1.81
N GLU A 232 2.69 -32.35 1.74
CA GLU A 232 3.43 -33.62 1.69
C GLU A 232 3.12 -34.49 2.92
N LEU A 233 3.15 -33.90 4.12
CA LEU A 233 2.78 -34.57 5.37
C LEU A 233 1.34 -35.10 5.33
N SER A 234 0.37 -34.26 4.97
CA SER A 234 -1.05 -34.65 4.93
C SER A 234 -1.30 -35.85 4.03
N ALA A 235 -0.71 -35.86 2.82
CA ALA A 235 -0.84 -36.94 1.86
C ALA A 235 -0.24 -38.25 2.40
N SER A 236 0.90 -38.18 3.09
CA SER A 236 1.55 -39.35 3.69
C SER A 236 0.78 -39.98 4.85
N LEU A 237 -0.12 -39.22 5.49
CA LEU A 237 -0.89 -39.64 6.67
C LEU A 237 -2.38 -39.89 6.37
N GLY A 238 -2.80 -39.77 5.11
CA GLY A 238 -4.19 -39.98 4.70
C GLY A 238 -5.14 -38.83 5.04
N TYR A 239 -4.61 -37.62 5.24
CA TYR A 239 -5.40 -36.41 5.45
C TYR A 239 -5.49 -35.57 4.18
N SER A 240 -6.65 -34.95 3.98
CA SER A 240 -6.79 -33.76 3.16
C SER A 240 -6.42 -32.54 3.98
N LEU A 241 -5.75 -31.58 3.34
CA LEU A 241 -5.27 -30.36 3.98
C LEU A 241 -5.90 -29.13 3.32
N GLU A 242 -6.43 -28.24 4.16
CA GLU A 242 -6.81 -26.88 3.78
C GLU A 242 -5.89 -25.89 4.49
N LEU A 243 -5.08 -25.17 3.70
CA LEU A 243 -4.25 -24.07 4.19
C LEU A 243 -4.90 -22.73 3.87
N CYS A 244 -5.15 -21.93 4.90
CA CYS A 244 -5.76 -20.60 4.79
C CYS A 244 -4.99 -19.56 5.61
N TRP A 245 -5.23 -18.27 5.37
CA TRP A 245 -4.67 -17.21 6.21
C TRP A 245 -5.31 -17.27 7.59
N SER A 246 -4.52 -17.00 8.63
CA SER A 246 -5.00 -17.14 10.00
C SER A 246 -5.98 -16.05 10.40
N ALA A 247 -6.97 -16.41 11.23
CA ALA A 247 -7.89 -15.45 11.84
C ALA A 247 -7.22 -14.53 12.90
N GLN A 248 -6.03 -14.89 13.38
CA GLN A 248 -5.33 -14.28 14.52
C GLN A 248 -4.75 -12.87 14.25
N GLY A 249 -4.86 -12.37 13.01
CA GLY A 249 -4.63 -10.95 12.69
C GLY A 249 -3.20 -10.58 12.29
N SER A 250 -2.20 -11.46 12.48
CA SER A 250 -0.85 -11.24 11.95
C SER A 250 -0.72 -11.81 10.52
N PRO A 251 -0.19 -11.04 9.55
CA PRO A 251 -0.26 -11.37 8.12
C PRO A 251 0.66 -12.54 7.69
N GLU A 252 1.65 -12.89 8.50
CA GLU A 252 2.53 -14.05 8.31
C GLU A 252 1.94 -15.36 8.79
N LEU A 253 0.81 -15.33 9.52
CA LEU A 253 0.21 -16.51 10.11
C LEU A 253 -0.74 -17.21 9.13
N MET A 254 -0.68 -18.54 9.14
CA MET A 254 -1.58 -19.42 8.42
C MET A 254 -2.21 -20.43 9.38
N ASP A 255 -3.39 -20.91 9.03
CA ASP A 255 -4.04 -22.03 9.71
C ASP A 255 -3.97 -23.27 8.81
N ALA A 256 -3.65 -24.42 9.40
CA ALA A 256 -3.58 -25.70 8.72
C ALA A 256 -4.66 -26.65 9.23
N VAL A 257 -5.66 -26.92 8.39
CA VAL A 257 -6.79 -27.79 8.72
C VAL A 257 -6.60 -29.16 8.08
N PHE A 258 -6.31 -30.15 8.90
CA PHE A 258 -6.20 -31.56 8.52
C PHE A 258 -7.54 -32.24 8.75
N VAL A 259 -8.05 -32.93 7.74
CA VAL A 259 -9.29 -33.71 7.81
C VAL A 259 -9.04 -35.06 7.15
N ARG A 260 -9.51 -36.17 7.73
CA ARG A 260 -9.40 -37.49 7.09
C ARG A 260 -9.96 -37.43 5.67
N SER A 261 -9.24 -37.98 4.70
CA SER A 261 -9.54 -37.76 3.28
C SER A 261 -10.93 -38.23 2.86
N GLU A 262 -11.37 -39.35 3.42
CA GLU A 262 -12.74 -39.88 3.26
C GLU A 262 -13.80 -38.92 3.79
N LEU A 263 -13.58 -38.33 4.97
CA LEU A 263 -14.47 -37.35 5.58
C LEU A 263 -14.50 -36.05 4.77
N ALA A 264 -13.35 -35.57 4.30
CA ALA A 264 -13.23 -34.35 3.51
C ALA A 264 -13.96 -34.44 2.16
N ALA A 265 -14.06 -35.63 1.56
CA ALA A 265 -14.75 -35.84 0.29
C ALA A 265 -16.29 -35.67 0.39
N GLU A 266 -16.85 -35.78 1.60
CA GLU A 266 -18.30 -35.78 1.83
C GLU A 266 -18.86 -34.41 2.26
N GLY A 267 -18.00 -33.40 2.45
CA GLY A 267 -18.42 -32.17 3.11
C GLY A 267 -17.60 -30.92 2.85
N ILE A 268 -18.04 -29.83 3.47
CA ILE A 268 -17.31 -28.55 3.50
C ILE A 268 -16.60 -28.42 4.84
N VAL A 269 -15.32 -28.08 4.78
CA VAL A 269 -14.47 -27.84 5.95
C VAL A 269 -14.55 -26.37 6.34
N LEU A 270 -14.88 -26.09 7.61
CA LEU A 270 -14.82 -24.75 8.15
C LEU A 270 -13.41 -24.46 8.69
N THR A 271 -12.94 -23.23 8.45
CA THR A 271 -11.69 -22.72 9.01
C THR A 271 -11.99 -21.68 10.10
N PRO A 272 -11.06 -21.38 11.01
CA PRO A 272 -11.24 -20.30 11.99
C PRO A 272 -11.58 -18.96 11.33
N LEU A 273 -10.94 -18.63 10.20
CA LEU A 273 -11.19 -17.40 9.45
C LEU A 273 -12.63 -17.31 8.94
N THR A 274 -13.15 -18.39 8.36
CA THR A 274 -14.53 -18.42 7.82
C THR A 274 -15.62 -18.37 8.89
N GLN A 275 -15.25 -18.61 10.16
CA GLN A 275 -16.12 -18.54 11.32
C GLN A 275 -15.97 -17.23 12.11
N LYS A 276 -14.99 -16.39 11.73
CA LYS A 276 -14.72 -15.11 12.39
C LYS A 276 -15.93 -14.19 12.22
N SER A 277 -16.36 -13.57 13.32
CA SER A 277 -17.34 -12.49 13.27
C SER A 277 -16.70 -11.27 12.63
N VAL A 278 -17.28 -10.82 11.52
CA VAL A 278 -16.82 -9.68 10.72
C VAL A 278 -18.01 -8.77 10.47
N VAL A 279 -17.77 -7.46 10.39
CA VAL A 279 -18.82 -6.45 10.28
C VAL A 279 -18.90 -5.96 8.84
N GLY A 280 -20.03 -6.18 8.18
CA GLY A 280 -20.31 -5.62 6.85
C GLY A 280 -20.55 -4.10 6.88
N GLY A 281 -20.51 -3.49 5.69
CA GLY A 281 -20.96 -2.11 5.49
C GLY A 281 -19.87 -1.08 5.19
N ASN A 282 -18.69 -1.17 5.82
CA ASN A 282 -17.53 -0.34 5.45
C ASN A 282 -16.52 -1.12 4.61
N TRP A 283 -16.90 -1.40 3.37
CA TRP A 283 -16.15 -2.25 2.45
C TRP A 283 -14.74 -1.72 2.11
N ASN A 284 -14.53 -0.41 2.27
CA ASN A 284 -13.24 0.23 2.06
C ASN A 284 -12.17 -0.19 3.08
N ASN A 285 -12.55 -0.83 4.19
CA ASN A 285 -11.58 -1.38 5.14
C ASN A 285 -10.98 -2.72 4.68
N TYR A 286 -11.56 -3.36 3.66
CA TYR A 286 -11.17 -4.68 3.18
C TYR A 286 -10.29 -4.65 1.94
N GLY A 287 -9.80 -3.48 1.51
CA GLY A 287 -8.89 -3.38 0.38
C GLY A 287 -8.35 -1.98 0.18
N ASN A 288 -7.40 -1.84 -0.74
CA ASN A 288 -6.97 -0.52 -1.19
C ASN A 288 -7.95 0.04 -2.24
N ASN A 289 -7.68 1.27 -2.70
CA ASN A 289 -8.47 1.90 -3.77
C ASN A 289 -7.53 2.39 -4.88
N PRO A 290 -7.36 1.60 -5.96
CA PRO A 290 -6.52 1.94 -7.11
C PRO A 290 -6.86 3.28 -7.76
N LEU A 291 -8.16 3.59 -7.91
CA LEU A 291 -8.59 4.86 -8.49
C LEU A 291 -8.08 6.05 -7.67
N ILE A 292 -8.05 5.99 -6.35
CA ILE A 292 -7.56 7.09 -5.52
C ILE A 292 -6.07 7.34 -5.76
N SER A 293 -5.26 6.29 -5.94
CA SER A 293 -3.84 6.45 -6.27
C SER A 293 -3.65 7.13 -7.64
N GLN A 294 -4.43 6.72 -8.65
CA GLN A 294 -4.38 7.33 -9.98
C GLN A 294 -4.91 8.77 -9.98
N LEU A 295 -6.05 9.01 -9.33
CA LEU A 295 -6.63 10.34 -9.15
C LEU A 295 -5.65 11.26 -8.44
N ARG A 296 -4.96 10.81 -7.38
CA ARG A 296 -3.93 11.63 -6.72
C ARG A 296 -2.83 12.06 -7.69
N LYS A 297 -2.37 11.16 -8.56
CA LYS A 297 -1.29 11.44 -9.51
C LYS A 297 -1.69 12.43 -10.61
N GLU A 298 -2.92 12.37 -11.10
CA GLU A 298 -3.37 13.17 -12.23
C GLU A 298 -4.15 14.42 -11.81
N LEU A 299 -5.08 14.29 -10.85
CA LEU A 299 -6.01 15.34 -10.46
C LEU A 299 -5.36 16.40 -9.57
N ILE A 300 -4.47 16.03 -8.63
CA ILE A 300 -3.88 17.00 -7.71
C ILE A 300 -3.07 18.07 -8.46
N PRO A 301 -2.16 17.73 -9.38
CA PRO A 301 -1.42 18.73 -10.15
C PRO A 301 -2.35 19.63 -10.98
N GLN A 302 -3.33 19.04 -11.67
CA GLN A 302 -4.28 19.79 -12.50
C GLN A 302 -5.15 20.73 -11.66
N LEU A 303 -5.61 20.28 -10.49
CA LEU A 303 -6.41 21.09 -9.58
C LEU A 303 -5.58 22.23 -9.00
N ARG A 304 -4.32 21.98 -8.66
CA ARG A 304 -3.40 23.02 -8.20
C ARG A 304 -3.17 24.08 -9.28
N GLU A 305 -2.82 23.69 -10.49
CA GLU A 305 -2.65 24.60 -11.64
C GLU A 305 -3.93 25.42 -11.89
N TYR A 306 -5.09 24.76 -11.83
CA TYR A 306 -6.38 25.43 -11.96
C TYR A 306 -6.61 26.48 -10.86
N LEU A 307 -6.28 26.16 -9.60
CA LEU A 307 -6.43 27.08 -8.47
C LEU A 307 -5.45 28.26 -8.56
N GLU A 308 -4.19 28.01 -8.90
CA GLU A 308 -3.16 29.03 -9.10
C GLU A 308 -3.54 30.03 -10.21
N SER A 309 -4.22 29.56 -11.27
CA SER A 309 -4.70 30.44 -12.34
C SER A 309 -5.86 31.36 -11.95
N ARG A 310 -6.54 31.10 -10.81
CA ARG A 310 -7.78 31.80 -10.42
C ARG A 310 -7.73 32.46 -9.05
N LEU A 311 -6.82 32.04 -8.18
CA LEU A 311 -6.72 32.50 -6.81
C LEU A 311 -5.36 33.16 -6.58
N PRO A 312 -5.29 34.21 -5.73
CA PRO A 312 -4.02 34.68 -5.21
C PRO A 312 -3.27 33.55 -4.49
N GLU A 313 -1.93 33.57 -4.51
CA GLU A 313 -1.06 32.52 -3.96
C GLU A 313 -1.44 32.12 -2.52
N TYR A 314 -1.74 33.08 -1.65
CA TYR A 314 -2.10 32.84 -0.25
C TYR A 314 -3.47 32.16 -0.05
N MET A 315 -4.29 32.04 -1.10
CA MET A 315 -5.56 31.31 -1.09
C MET A 315 -5.45 29.90 -1.69
N VAL A 316 -4.32 29.56 -2.32
CA VAL A 316 -4.07 28.22 -2.85
C VAL A 316 -3.73 27.28 -1.68
N PRO A 317 -4.43 26.15 -1.49
CA PRO A 317 -4.14 25.22 -0.41
C PRO A 317 -2.74 24.60 -0.53
N SER A 318 -1.98 24.61 0.57
CA SER A 318 -0.65 23.98 0.64
C SER A 318 -0.70 22.45 0.48
N GLY A 319 -1.84 21.82 0.78
CA GLY A 319 -2.06 20.39 0.60
C GLY A 319 -3.44 20.10 0.02
N LEU A 320 -3.48 19.20 -0.97
CA LEU A 320 -4.71 18.67 -1.55
C LEU A 320 -4.76 17.17 -1.28
N MET A 321 -5.86 16.68 -0.72
CA MET A 321 -6.05 15.27 -0.40
C MET A 321 -7.33 14.74 -1.03
N VAL A 322 -7.24 13.57 -1.65
CA VAL A 322 -8.39 12.85 -2.19
C VAL A 322 -8.94 11.92 -1.11
N LEU A 323 -10.23 12.03 -0.84
CA LEU A 323 -10.96 11.14 0.06
C LEU A 323 -11.98 10.34 -0.74
N SER A 324 -12.18 9.06 -0.39
CA SER A 324 -13.28 8.25 -0.96
C SER A 324 -14.65 8.81 -0.58
N GLN A 325 -14.78 9.29 0.66
CA GLN A 325 -15.99 9.94 1.17
C GLN A 325 -15.62 10.97 2.23
N LEU A 326 -16.43 12.03 2.33
CA LEU A 326 -16.32 12.98 3.45
C LEU A 326 -16.78 12.30 4.75
N PRO A 327 -15.98 12.34 5.83
CA PRO A 327 -16.43 11.84 7.12
C PRO A 327 -17.62 12.67 7.61
N LEU A 328 -18.69 12.00 8.02
CA LEU A 328 -19.91 12.64 8.50
C LEU A 328 -20.14 12.32 9.98
N THR A 329 -20.59 13.31 10.73
CA THR A 329 -21.20 13.15 12.06
C THR A 329 -22.51 12.34 11.95
N PRO A 330 -23.02 11.76 13.05
CA PRO A 330 -24.31 11.06 13.06
C PRO A 330 -25.49 11.89 12.53
N ASN A 331 -25.39 13.22 12.60
CA ASN A 331 -26.39 14.16 12.08
C ASN A 331 -26.16 14.55 10.61
N GLY A 332 -25.25 13.88 9.89
CA GLY A 332 -24.97 14.10 8.47
C GLY A 332 -24.10 15.32 8.13
N LYS A 333 -23.56 16.05 9.12
CA LYS A 333 -22.61 17.16 8.88
C LYS A 333 -21.19 16.65 8.73
N VAL A 334 -20.33 17.32 7.97
CA VAL A 334 -18.90 16.96 7.85
C VAL A 334 -18.21 16.99 9.21
N ASP A 335 -17.63 15.86 9.62
CA ASP A 335 -16.80 15.74 10.80
C ASP A 335 -15.36 16.16 10.48
N ARG A 336 -15.06 17.44 10.74
CA ARG A 336 -13.73 18.00 10.48
C ARG A 336 -12.63 17.40 11.36
N LYS A 337 -12.96 16.82 12.53
CA LYS A 337 -11.98 16.20 13.41
C LYS A 337 -11.56 14.82 12.91
N ALA A 338 -12.43 14.17 12.15
CA ALA A 338 -12.16 12.89 11.50
C ALA A 338 -11.46 13.04 10.15
N LEU A 339 -11.20 14.27 9.68
CA LEU A 339 -10.40 14.48 8.48
C LEU A 339 -8.93 14.08 8.73
N PRO A 340 -8.35 13.23 7.89
CA PRO A 340 -6.94 12.87 7.99
C PRO A 340 -6.03 14.09 7.84
N VAL A 341 -4.92 14.10 8.57
CA VAL A 341 -3.89 15.13 8.44
C VAL A 341 -3.12 14.91 7.13
N PRO A 342 -2.95 15.94 6.28
CA PRO A 342 -2.15 15.82 5.06
C PRO A 342 -0.70 15.44 5.39
N ASP A 343 -0.22 14.32 4.84
CA ASP A 343 1.22 14.04 4.81
C ASP A 343 1.84 14.99 3.79
N MET A 344 2.51 16.04 4.30
CA MET A 344 3.16 17.04 3.45
C MET A 344 4.32 16.45 2.64
N ALA A 345 4.81 15.26 3.02
CA ALA A 345 5.84 14.52 2.30
C ALA A 345 5.33 13.81 1.02
N SER A 346 4.04 13.50 0.94
CA SER A 346 3.43 12.78 -0.20
C SER A 346 2.69 13.69 -1.19
N SER A 347 2.66 15.00 -0.93
CA SER A 347 2.10 16.02 -1.83
C SER A 347 3.13 16.61 -2.81
N VAL A 348 4.42 16.28 -2.65
CA VAL A 348 5.51 16.79 -3.49
C VAL A 348 6.06 15.66 -4.36
N SER A 349 5.38 15.37 -5.46
CA SER A 349 5.90 14.48 -6.51
C SER A 349 6.75 15.24 -7.52
N THR A 350 7.70 16.06 -7.06
CA THR A 350 8.87 16.40 -7.89
C THR A 350 9.90 15.30 -7.71
N GLU A 351 10.36 14.72 -8.81
CA GLU A 351 11.44 13.73 -8.80
C GLU A 351 12.63 14.32 -8.00
N TYR A 352 13.09 13.61 -6.96
CA TYR A 352 14.18 14.12 -6.11
C TYR A 352 15.44 14.27 -6.96
N VAL A 353 15.85 15.51 -7.20
CA VAL A 353 17.11 15.85 -7.86
C VAL A 353 18.05 16.43 -6.82
N ALA A 354 19.17 15.75 -6.56
CA ALA A 354 20.14 16.19 -5.57
C ALA A 354 20.83 17.51 -5.98
N PRO A 355 21.20 18.38 -5.00
CA PRO A 355 22.03 19.56 -5.25
C PRO A 355 23.33 19.24 -6.00
N GLN A 356 23.55 19.91 -7.11
CA GLN A 356 24.71 19.68 -7.98
C GLN A 356 25.78 20.75 -7.81
N THR A 357 25.39 22.02 -7.69
CA THR A 357 26.32 23.15 -7.51
C THR A 357 26.57 23.47 -6.03
N GLU A 358 27.68 24.13 -5.73
CA GLU A 358 28.01 24.53 -4.35
C GLU A 358 26.95 25.46 -3.76
N THR A 359 26.42 26.38 -4.56
CA THR A 359 25.29 27.25 -4.20
C THR A 359 24.06 26.43 -3.81
N GLN A 360 23.71 25.41 -4.61
CA GLN A 360 22.56 24.55 -4.34
C GLN A 360 22.73 23.73 -3.07
N LYS A 361 23.94 23.22 -2.78
CA LYS A 361 24.22 22.43 -1.57
C LYS A 361 24.03 23.25 -0.30
N ILE A 362 24.62 24.44 -0.24
CA ILE A 362 24.50 25.33 0.91
C ILE A 362 23.04 25.78 1.10
N LEU A 363 22.31 26.07 0.01
CA LEU A 363 20.88 26.39 0.10
C LEU A 363 20.05 25.20 0.64
N ALA A 364 20.35 23.98 0.19
CA ALA A 364 19.69 22.77 0.68
C ALA A 364 19.95 22.53 2.17
N GLU A 365 21.17 22.76 2.64
CA GLU A 365 21.52 22.66 4.06
C GLU A 365 20.76 23.69 4.90
N ILE A 366 20.75 24.96 4.49
CA ILE A 366 20.00 26.01 5.19
C ILE A 366 18.51 25.67 5.27
N TRP A 367 17.93 25.14 4.19
CA TRP A 367 16.53 24.74 4.18
C TRP A 367 16.27 23.51 5.06
N ALA A 368 17.16 22.52 5.03
CA ALA A 368 17.07 21.31 5.84
C ALA A 368 17.04 21.67 7.33
N GLU A 369 17.91 22.58 7.76
CA GLU A 369 17.97 23.08 9.14
C GLU A 369 16.73 23.86 9.56
N VAL A 370 16.18 24.70 8.68
CA VAL A 370 15.02 25.56 9.01
C VAL A 370 13.70 24.78 8.96
N LEU A 371 13.57 23.84 8.03
CA LEU A 371 12.35 23.06 7.83
C LEU A 371 12.32 21.79 8.69
N GLY A 372 13.49 21.30 9.14
CA GLY A 372 13.63 20.04 9.88
C GLY A 372 13.51 18.81 8.99
N ILE A 373 13.95 18.92 7.73
CA ILE A 373 13.81 17.88 6.69
C ILE A 373 15.21 17.43 6.25
N GLU A 374 15.49 16.13 6.30
CA GLU A 374 16.84 15.60 6.05
C GLU A 374 17.29 15.62 4.58
N GLN A 375 16.36 15.57 3.63
CA GLN A 375 16.67 15.59 2.20
C GLN A 375 15.75 16.54 1.44
N ILE A 376 16.33 17.53 0.78
CA ILE A 376 15.64 18.53 -0.04
C ILE A 376 16.22 18.49 -1.45
N GLY A 377 15.36 18.20 -2.42
CA GLY A 377 15.67 18.24 -3.84
C GLY A 377 15.69 19.67 -4.38
N ILE A 378 16.45 19.91 -5.44
CA ILE A 378 16.63 21.28 -5.97
C ILE A 378 15.35 21.90 -6.54
N HIS A 379 14.37 21.07 -6.89
CA HIS A 379 13.07 21.46 -7.42
C HIS A 379 11.96 21.46 -6.37
N ASP A 380 12.27 21.08 -5.13
CA ASP A 380 11.28 21.09 -4.07
C ASP A 380 10.94 22.54 -3.73
N ASN A 381 9.64 22.81 -3.59
CA ASN A 381 9.13 24.12 -3.27
C ASN A 381 9.19 24.37 -1.77
N PHE A 382 9.78 25.49 -1.36
CA PHE A 382 9.93 25.89 0.04
C PHE A 382 8.63 25.85 0.84
N PHE A 383 7.54 26.34 0.25
CA PHE A 383 6.24 26.44 0.91
C PHE A 383 5.51 25.09 0.95
N ASP A 384 5.69 24.27 -0.08
CA ASP A 384 5.18 22.90 -0.10
C ASP A 384 5.85 22.02 0.98
N LEU A 385 7.12 22.29 1.29
CA LEU A 385 7.86 21.63 2.37
C LEU A 385 7.51 22.17 3.78
N GLY A 386 6.40 22.92 3.93
CA GLY A 386 6.00 23.48 5.21
C GLY A 386 6.75 24.76 5.61
N GLY A 387 7.34 25.45 4.62
CA GLY A 387 7.81 26.80 4.76
C GLY A 387 6.65 27.79 4.91
N HIS A 388 6.81 28.78 5.76
CA HIS A 388 5.86 29.89 5.93
C HIS A 388 6.66 31.18 6.20
N SER A 389 5.99 32.34 6.24
CA SER A 389 6.65 33.66 6.28
C SER A 389 7.72 33.81 7.37
N LEU A 390 7.54 33.18 8.55
CA LEU A 390 8.54 33.21 9.63
C LEU A 390 9.78 32.38 9.28
N ARG A 391 9.60 31.15 8.78
CA ARG A 391 10.68 30.28 8.32
C ARG A 391 11.38 30.85 7.08
N ALA A 392 10.61 31.44 6.17
CA ALA A 392 11.11 32.19 5.02
C ALA A 392 12.04 33.34 5.43
N THR A 393 11.67 34.09 6.47
CA THR A 393 12.51 35.17 7.02
C THR A 393 13.81 34.63 7.61
N GLN A 394 13.76 33.48 8.30
CA GLN A 394 14.95 32.80 8.82
C GLN A 394 15.89 32.34 7.71
N VAL A 395 15.34 31.73 6.65
CA VAL A 395 16.09 31.32 5.45
C VAL A 395 16.76 32.52 4.80
N VAL A 396 16.00 33.58 4.52
CA VAL A 396 16.53 34.81 3.90
C VAL A 396 17.69 35.39 4.72
N SER A 397 17.57 35.41 6.04
CA SER A 397 18.63 35.88 6.94
C SER A 397 19.90 35.01 6.86
N ARG A 398 19.76 33.68 6.91
CA ARG A 398 20.90 32.74 6.83
C ARG A 398 21.57 32.75 5.46
N VAL A 399 20.80 32.85 4.38
CA VAL A 399 21.34 32.96 3.02
C VAL A 399 22.13 34.25 2.84
N ARG A 400 21.65 35.38 3.39
CA ARG A 400 22.40 36.65 3.41
C ARG A 400 23.75 36.51 4.12
N GLN A 401 23.78 35.83 5.26
CA GLN A 401 25.01 35.58 6.01
C GLN A 401 26.00 34.68 5.26
N GLY A 402 25.52 33.66 4.55
CA GLY A 402 26.37 32.70 3.84
C GLY A 402 26.88 33.19 2.46
N PHE A 403 26.12 34.02 1.76
CA PHE A 403 26.43 34.36 0.36
C PHE A 403 26.73 35.84 0.10
N GLY A 404 26.47 36.74 1.06
CA GLY A 404 26.67 38.19 0.92
C GLY A 404 25.68 38.90 0.00
N ASN A 405 24.67 38.20 -0.52
CA ASN A 405 23.70 38.70 -1.49
C ASN A 405 22.36 39.10 -0.83
N GLU A 406 21.68 40.10 -1.38
CA GLU A 406 20.33 40.51 -0.98
C GLU A 406 19.25 39.54 -1.53
N LEU A 407 19.22 38.28 -1.07
CA LEU A 407 17.99 37.50 -1.22
C LEU A 407 16.90 38.27 -0.46
N THR A 408 15.84 38.70 -1.15
CA THR A 408 14.69 39.35 -0.53
C THR A 408 13.63 38.31 -0.21
N LEU A 409 12.74 38.62 0.73
CA LEU A 409 11.59 37.76 0.99
C LEU A 409 10.75 37.62 -0.29
N GLN A 410 10.55 38.71 -1.03
CA GLN A 410 9.91 38.70 -2.34
C GLN A 410 10.58 37.73 -3.33
N GLY A 411 11.91 37.74 -3.42
CA GLY A 411 12.65 36.84 -4.32
C GLY A 411 12.54 35.35 -3.95
N LEU A 412 12.29 35.04 -2.67
CA LEU A 412 11.97 33.68 -2.23
C LEU A 412 10.55 33.26 -2.67
N PHE A 413 9.58 34.17 -2.65
CA PHE A 413 8.23 33.91 -3.16
C PHE A 413 8.20 33.78 -4.69
N GLU A 414 8.94 34.62 -5.40
CA GLU A 414 9.00 34.60 -6.87
C GLU A 414 9.73 33.37 -7.44
N SER A 415 10.61 32.75 -6.64
CA SER A 415 11.40 31.58 -7.06
C SER A 415 11.54 30.62 -5.89
N PRO A 416 10.47 29.91 -5.49
CA PRO A 416 10.42 29.17 -4.23
C PRO A 416 11.12 27.82 -4.29
N THR A 417 12.13 27.64 -5.15
CA THR A 417 12.92 26.41 -5.27
C THR A 417 14.41 26.72 -5.14
N ILE A 418 15.20 25.75 -4.67
CA ILE A 418 16.66 25.90 -4.57
C ILE A 418 17.27 26.21 -5.94
N ALA A 419 16.80 25.55 -7.02
CA ALA A 419 17.26 25.81 -8.38
C ALA A 419 16.96 27.26 -8.83
N GLY A 420 15.76 27.77 -8.52
CA GLY A 420 15.37 29.14 -8.84
C GLY A 420 16.20 30.18 -8.09
N ILE A 421 16.41 29.98 -6.79
CA ILE A 421 17.21 30.88 -5.95
C ILE A 421 18.68 30.83 -6.33
N ALA A 422 19.24 29.65 -6.55
CA ALA A 422 20.64 29.49 -6.95
C ALA A 422 20.91 30.24 -8.25
N LYS A 423 20.01 30.15 -9.24
CA LYS A 423 20.11 30.90 -10.50
C LYS A 423 20.13 32.41 -10.26
N ASN A 424 19.26 32.93 -9.40
CA ASN A 424 19.22 34.36 -9.10
C ASN A 424 20.49 34.84 -8.37
N ILE A 425 21.02 34.04 -7.44
CA ILE A 425 22.26 34.32 -6.72
C ILE A 425 23.47 34.34 -7.66
N GLU A 426 23.53 33.38 -8.60
CA GLU A 426 24.62 33.24 -9.56
C GLU A 426 24.60 34.35 -10.62
N VAL A 427 23.42 34.81 -11.06
CA VAL A 427 23.27 35.97 -11.96
C VAL A 427 23.77 37.26 -11.29
N VAL A 428 23.44 37.48 -10.01
CA VAL A 428 23.91 38.66 -9.26
C VAL A 428 25.44 38.67 -9.08
N ARG A 429 26.07 37.49 -8.99
CA ARG A 429 27.54 37.36 -8.90
C ARG A 429 28.29 37.59 -10.22
N GLN A 430 27.61 37.51 -11.37
CA GLN A 430 28.21 37.72 -12.69
C GLN A 430 28.11 39.17 -13.19
N LEU A 431 27.36 40.04 -12.50
CA LEU A 431 27.34 41.47 -12.79
C LEU A 431 28.61 42.14 -12.24
N PRO A 432 29.39 42.88 -13.05
CA PRO A 432 30.55 43.61 -12.54
C PRO A 432 30.13 44.62 -11.48
N GLN A 433 30.81 44.60 -10.33
CA GLN A 433 30.68 45.61 -9.27
C GLN A 433 31.32 46.94 -9.70
N ASP A 434 30.74 47.60 -10.70
CA ASP A 434 31.09 48.96 -11.09
C ASP A 434 29.82 49.75 -11.41
N LYS A 435 29.11 50.15 -10.34
CA LYS A 435 28.07 51.19 -10.39
C LYS A 435 28.13 52.10 -9.16
N THR A 436 29.33 52.50 -8.77
CA THR A 436 29.55 53.58 -7.77
C THR A 436 30.08 54.87 -8.42
N THR A 437 30.05 55.01 -9.76
CA THR A 437 30.53 56.22 -10.45
C THR A 437 29.63 56.67 -11.60
N LEU A 438 28.31 56.65 -11.39
CA LEU A 438 27.34 57.32 -12.28
C LEU A 438 26.32 58.17 -11.50
N ILE A 439 26.73 58.67 -10.33
CA ILE A 439 26.05 59.76 -9.61
C ILE A 439 27.05 60.90 -9.46
N SER A 440 27.50 61.47 -10.58
CA SER A 440 28.25 62.74 -10.59
C SER A 440 28.11 63.53 -11.90
N GLU A 441 27.09 63.25 -12.72
CA GLU A 441 26.79 64.06 -13.93
C GLU A 441 25.37 64.64 -13.93
N THR A 442 24.62 64.53 -12.82
CA THR A 442 23.30 65.16 -12.66
C THR A 442 23.30 66.41 -11.78
N GLU A 443 24.44 66.80 -11.19
CA GLU A 443 24.56 68.04 -10.41
C GLU A 443 25.00 69.28 -11.23
N GLU A 444 25.25 69.13 -12.55
CA GLU A 444 25.60 70.27 -13.43
C GLU A 444 24.41 70.83 -14.21
N TYR A 445 23.22 70.22 -14.13
CA TYR A 445 22.01 70.69 -14.82
C TYR A 445 21.07 71.56 -13.95
N GLU A 446 21.21 71.55 -12.62
CA GLU A 446 20.43 72.41 -11.70
C GLU A 446 21.07 73.77 -11.38
N ARG A 447 22.20 74.12 -12.03
CA ARG A 447 22.84 75.45 -11.89
C ARG A 447 22.55 76.44 -13.03
N PHE A 448 21.70 76.09 -13.99
CA PHE A 448 21.38 76.97 -15.13
C PHE A 448 19.89 77.30 -15.33
N VAL A 449 18.99 76.79 -14.49
CA VAL A 449 17.58 77.22 -14.46
C VAL A 449 17.05 77.17 -13.02
N LEU A 450 17.36 78.22 -12.24
CA LEU A 450 16.50 78.94 -11.28
C LEU A 450 17.33 79.90 -10.43
#